data_AF-A0A4P0Y114-F1
#
_entry.id   AF-A0A4P0Y114-F1
#
_cell.length_a   1.000
_cell.length_b   1.000
_cell.length_c   1.000
_cell.angle_alpha   90.00
_cell.angle_beta   90.00
_cell.angle_gamma   90.00
#
_symmetry.space_group_name_H-M   'P 1'
#
loop_
_entity.id
_entity.type
_entity.pdbx_description
1 polymer ?
#
loop_
_entity_poly.entity_id
_entity_poly.type
_entity_poly.pdbx_seq_one_letter_code
_entity_poly.pdbx_strand_id
1 'polypeptide(L)'
;MWALFMVRNVKKQRPVNLDLQTIRFPITAIASILHRVSGVITFVAVGILLWLLGTSLSSPEGFLTAASIMDSFFVKFIMWGILTALAYHVVVGIRHLMMDFATWTKPSKQGNVPPKFLLLLLSCFHFSQESSYGKQRLSTGTQRRT
;
A
#
# COMPACT_ATOMS: atom_id res chain seq x y z
N MET A 1 59.12 5.36 -2.05
CA MET A 1 58.52 5.16 -0.71
C MET A 1 57.09 5.71 -0.57
N TRP A 2 56.34 5.98 -1.67
CA TRP A 2 55.00 6.60 -1.62
C TRP A 2 53.85 5.73 -2.15
N ALA A 3 54.10 4.52 -2.65
CA ALA A 3 53.08 3.66 -3.26
C ALA A 3 52.36 2.72 -2.28
N LEU A 4 52.73 2.69 -1.00
CA LEU A 4 52.13 1.78 -0.01
C LEU A 4 50.97 2.38 0.81
N PHE A 5 50.66 3.66 0.66
CA PHE A 5 49.63 4.33 1.47
C PHE A 5 48.21 4.25 0.87
N MET A 6 48.06 3.69 -0.33
CA MET A 6 46.77 3.56 -1.02
C MET A 6 46.15 2.16 -0.88
N VAL A 7 46.25 1.53 0.30
CA VAL A 7 45.61 0.24 0.56
C VAL A 7 44.62 0.38 1.72
N ARG A 8 43.34 0.31 1.35
CA ARG A 8 42.17 -0.06 2.18
C ARG A 8 41.67 0.96 3.21
N ASN A 9 40.94 1.96 2.70
CA ASN A 9 39.82 2.54 3.44
C ASN A 9 38.57 1.64 3.32
N VAL A 10 38.63 0.42 3.88
CA VAL A 10 37.40 -0.37 4.10
C VAL A 10 36.71 0.25 5.31
N LYS A 11 35.83 1.22 5.09
CA LYS A 11 34.98 1.76 6.16
C LYS A 11 34.31 0.58 6.85
N LYS A 12 34.61 0.35 8.13
CA LYS A 12 33.96 -0.66 8.96
C LYS A 12 32.47 -0.30 9.01
N GLN A 13 31.66 -0.93 8.14
CA GLN A 13 30.21 -0.74 8.12
C GLN A 13 29.69 -1.16 9.50
N ARG A 14 29.12 -0.19 10.23
CA ARG A 14 28.47 -0.51 11.51
C ARG A 14 27.36 -1.52 11.23
N PRO A 15 27.24 -2.60 12.01
CA PRO A 15 26.18 -3.56 11.82
C PRO A 15 24.84 -2.85 12.03
N VAL A 16 24.04 -2.78 10.97
CA VAL A 16 22.69 -2.23 11.02
C VAL A 16 21.77 -3.40 11.34
N ASN A 17 21.02 -3.30 12.44
CA ASN A 17 20.03 -4.32 12.78
C ASN A 17 18.84 -4.18 11.82
N LEU A 18 18.84 -4.99 10.75
CA LEU A 18 17.75 -5.14 9.78
C LEU A 18 16.93 -6.42 10.03
N ASP A 19 16.92 -6.93 11.27
CA ASP A 19 16.09 -8.08 11.58
C ASP A 19 14.61 -7.65 11.68
N LEU A 20 13.91 -7.77 10.55
CA LEU A 20 12.50 -7.41 10.41
C LEU A 20 11.59 -8.24 11.32
N GLN A 21 12.02 -9.41 11.80
CA GLN A 21 11.23 -10.24 12.69
C GLN A 21 11.25 -9.73 14.14
N THR A 22 12.28 -8.96 14.51
CA THR A 22 12.41 -8.36 15.85
C THR A 22 11.64 -7.05 16.02
N ILE A 23 11.27 -6.39 14.91
CA ILE A 23 10.61 -5.08 14.90
C ILE A 23 9.08 -5.25 14.87
N ARG A 24 8.38 -4.56 15.78
CA ARG A 24 6.91 -4.56 15.83
C ARG A 24 6.33 -3.53 14.86
N PHE A 25 5.76 -4.00 13.74
CA PHE A 25 5.16 -3.11 12.75
C PHE A 25 3.79 -2.58 13.18
N PRO A 26 3.54 -1.26 13.13
CA PRO A 26 2.19 -0.71 13.25
C PRO A 26 1.31 -1.20 12.10
N ILE A 27 -0.01 -1.24 12.34
CA ILE A 27 -1.01 -1.59 11.31
C ILE A 27 -0.87 -0.68 10.07
N THR A 28 -0.45 0.57 10.27
CA THR A 28 -0.21 1.53 9.20
C THR A 28 0.94 1.14 8.27
N ALA A 29 2.00 0.53 8.80
CA ALA A 29 3.13 0.05 8.01
C ALA A 29 2.72 -1.16 7.17
N ILE A 30 1.94 -2.09 7.75
CA ILE A 30 1.40 -3.25 7.03
C ILE A 30 0.50 -2.79 5.88
N ALA A 31 -0.41 -1.85 6.12
CA ALA A 31 -1.28 -1.30 5.08
C ALA A 31 -0.49 -0.64 3.93
N SER A 32 0.62 0.05 4.24
CA SER A 32 1.48 0.64 3.21
C SER A 32 2.18 -0.42 2.35
N ILE A 33 2.67 -1.50 2.96
CA ILE A 33 3.29 -2.61 2.23
C ILE A 33 2.25 -3.32 1.36
N LEU A 34 1.06 -3.61 1.91
CA LEU A 34 -0.03 -4.22 1.15
C LEU A 34 -0.46 -3.35 -0.04
N HIS A 35 -0.49 -2.02 0.10
CA HIS A 35 -0.83 -1.13 -1.01
C HIS A 35 0.21 -1.17 -2.14
N ARG A 36 1.49 -1.31 -1.79
CA ARG A 36 2.58 -1.50 -2.77
C ARG A 36 2.44 -2.84 -3.47
N VAL A 37 2.24 -3.91 -2.72
CA VAL A 37 2.06 -5.27 -3.26
C VAL A 37 0.82 -5.33 -4.16
N SER A 38 -0.30 -4.75 -3.73
CA SER A 38 -1.52 -4.71 -4.53
C SER A 38 -1.32 -3.95 -5.84
N GLY A 39 -0.50 -2.89 -5.84
CA GLY A 39 -0.15 -2.16 -7.07
C GLY A 39 0.60 -3.03 -8.09
N VAL A 40 1.56 -3.84 -7.63
CA VAL A 40 2.29 -4.78 -8.51
C VAL A 40 1.35 -5.86 -9.05
N ILE A 41 0.45 -6.39 -8.21
CA ILE A 41 -0.57 -7.36 -8.65
C ILE A 41 -1.48 -6.74 -9.71
N THR A 42 -1.99 -5.52 -9.47
CA THR A 42 -2.86 -4.81 -10.41
C THR A 42 -2.14 -4.54 -11.74
N PHE A 43 -0.85 -4.21 -11.72
CA PHE A 43 -0.08 -4.00 -12.95
C PHE A 43 -0.04 -5.25 -13.84
N VAL A 44 0.22 -6.43 -13.27
CA VAL A 44 0.17 -7.70 -14.01
C VAL A 44 -1.26 -8.02 -14.44
N ALA A 45 -2.24 -7.76 -13.57
CA ALA A 45 -3.64 -8.02 -13.86
C ALA A 45 -4.17 -7.22 -15.05
N VAL A 46 -3.72 -5.99 -15.26
CA VAL A 46 -4.09 -5.19 -16.45
C VAL A 46 -3.75 -5.93 -17.74
N GLY A 47 -2.58 -6.56 -17.83
CA GLY A 47 -2.21 -7.35 -19.01
C GLY A 47 -3.15 -8.52 -19.26
N ILE A 48 -3.51 -9.26 -18.21
CA ILE A 48 -4.45 -10.39 -18.28
C ILE A 48 -5.84 -9.92 -18.69
N LEU A 49 -6.33 -8.83 -18.07
CA LEU A 49 -7.64 -8.27 -18.35
C LEU A 49 -7.74 -7.72 -19.78
N LEU A 50 -6.69 -7.06 -20.28
CA LEU A 50 -6.65 -6.57 -21.65
C LEU A 50 -6.62 -7.70 -22.68
N TRP A 51 -5.90 -8.79 -22.39
CA TRP A 51 -5.90 -9.98 -23.24
C TRP A 51 -7.28 -10.66 -23.28
N LEU A 52 -7.92 -10.81 -22.12
CA LEU A 52 -9.27 -11.38 -22.02
C LEU A 52 -10.31 -10.49 -22.74
N LEU A 53 -10.20 -9.17 -22.56
CA LEU A 53 -11.05 -8.19 -23.22
C LEU A 53 -10.88 -8.23 -24.74
N GLY A 54 -9.63 -8.27 -25.23
CA GLY A 54 -9.33 -8.39 -26.66
C GLY A 54 -9.89 -9.67 -27.27
N THR A 55 -9.79 -10.80 -26.56
CA THR A 55 -10.39 -12.07 -26.99
C THR A 55 -11.91 -11.96 -27.06
N SER A 56 -12.54 -11.33 -26.06
CA SER A 56 -13.99 -11.17 -26.01
C SER A 56 -14.56 -10.28 -27.11
N LEU A 57 -13.79 -9.31 -27.59
CA LEU A 57 -14.20 -8.36 -28.63
C LEU A 57 -13.81 -8.79 -30.06
N SER A 58 -13.05 -9.89 -30.21
CA SER A 58 -12.49 -10.29 -31.50
C SER A 58 -13.53 -10.81 -32.50
N SER A 59 -14.45 -11.66 -32.04
CA SER A 59 -15.54 -12.24 -32.83
C SER A 59 -16.60 -12.86 -31.91
N PRO A 60 -17.78 -13.27 -32.43
CA PRO A 60 -18.76 -14.03 -31.66
C PRO A 60 -18.18 -15.31 -31.03
N GLU A 61 -17.32 -16.03 -31.76
CA GLU A 61 -16.62 -17.22 -31.28
C GLU A 61 -15.57 -16.87 -30.22
N GLY A 62 -14.89 -15.73 -30.37
CA GLY A 62 -13.98 -15.18 -29.37
C GLY A 62 -14.67 -14.86 -28.05
N PHE A 63 -15.90 -14.32 -28.10
CA PHE A 63 -16.72 -14.09 -26.90
C PHE A 63 -17.10 -15.39 -26.20
N LEU A 64 -17.55 -16.41 -26.95
CA LEU A 64 -17.87 -17.74 -26.38
C LEU A 64 -16.63 -18.39 -25.75
N THR A 65 -15.47 -18.23 -26.38
CA THR A 65 -14.19 -18.70 -25.84
C THR A 65 -13.87 -18.00 -24.52
N ALA A 66 -13.94 -16.67 -24.47
CA ALA A 66 -13.72 -15.91 -23.24
C ALA A 66 -14.72 -16.29 -22.13
N ALA A 67 -16.00 -16.49 -22.47
CA ALA A 67 -17.02 -16.95 -21.54
C ALA A 67 -16.71 -18.35 -20.98
N SER A 68 -16.25 -19.28 -21.83
CA SER A 68 -15.85 -20.63 -21.41
C SER A 68 -14.64 -20.62 -20.46
N ILE A 69 -13.65 -19.76 -20.74
CA ILE A 69 -12.48 -19.56 -19.87
C ILE A 69 -12.94 -19.04 -18.51
N MET A 70 -13.83 -18.05 -18.51
CA MET A 70 -14.39 -17.47 -17.29
C MET A 70 -15.27 -18.43 -16.48
N ASP A 71 -15.76 -19.51 -17.07
CA ASP A 71 -16.64 -20.44 -16.35
C ASP A 71 -15.85 -21.37 -15.39
N SER A 72 -14.55 -21.55 -15.63
CA SER A 72 -13.67 -22.34 -14.76
C SER A 72 -13.59 -21.75 -13.35
N PHE A 73 -13.78 -22.61 -12.34
CA PHE A 73 -13.66 -22.22 -10.92
C PHE A 73 -12.30 -21.56 -10.61
N PHE A 74 -11.22 -22.09 -11.20
CA PHE A 74 -9.87 -21.55 -10.99
C PHE A 74 -9.73 -20.12 -11.54
N VAL A 75 -10.30 -19.86 -12.72
CA VAL A 75 -10.29 -18.52 -13.33
C VAL A 75 -11.16 -17.56 -12.54
N LYS A 76 -12.33 -17.99 -12.06
CA LYS A 76 -13.18 -17.19 -11.16
C LYS A 76 -12.43 -16.79 -9.88
N PHE A 77 -11.65 -17.71 -9.30
CA PHE A 77 -10.83 -17.42 -8.12
C PHE A 77 -9.73 -16.39 -8.40
N ILE A 78 -9.02 -16.52 -9.52
CA ILE A 78 -8.02 -15.53 -9.95
C ILE A 78 -8.67 -14.17 -10.20
N MET A 79 -9.80 -14.14 -10.90
CA MET A 79 -10.53 -12.91 -11.19
C MET A 79 -10.99 -12.22 -9.91
N TRP A 80 -11.49 -12.98 -8.93
CA TRP A 80 -11.83 -12.46 -7.61
C TRP A 80 -10.62 -11.87 -6.89
N GLY A 81 -9.46 -12.53 -6.96
CA GLY A 81 -8.20 -12.02 -6.42
C GLY A 81 -7.76 -10.71 -7.07
N ILE A 82 -7.85 -10.62 -8.40
CA ILE A 82 -7.56 -9.39 -9.16
C ILE A 82 -8.48 -8.25 -8.73
N LEU A 83 -9.79 -8.49 -8.69
CA LEU A 83 -10.78 -7.49 -8.31
C LEU A 83 -10.57 -7.01 -6.86
N THR A 84 -10.24 -7.93 -5.96
CA THR A 84 -9.96 -7.61 -4.55
C THR A 84 -8.69 -6.78 -4.41
N ALA A 85 -7.61 -7.14 -5.11
CA ALA A 85 -6.36 -6.37 -5.10
C ALA A 85 -6.56 -4.97 -5.69
N LEU A 86 -7.30 -4.85 -6.80
CA LEU A 86 -7.65 -3.57 -7.42
C LEU A 86 -8.48 -2.71 -6.46
N ALA A 87 -9.54 -3.26 -5.85
CA ALA A 87 -10.38 -2.54 -4.90
C ALA A 87 -9.56 -2.04 -3.71
N TYR A 88 -8.71 -2.89 -3.12
CA TYR A 88 -7.83 -2.51 -2.03
C TYR A 88 -6.86 -1.38 -2.45
N HIS A 89 -6.23 -1.51 -3.62
CA HIS A 89 -5.29 -0.51 -4.12
C HIS A 89 -5.96 0.86 -4.30
N VAL A 90 -7.15 0.89 -4.89
CA VAL A 90 -7.92 2.13 -5.10
C VAL A 90 -8.36 2.75 -3.78
N VAL A 91 -8.91 1.99 -2.84
CA VAL A 91 -9.37 2.52 -1.55
C VAL A 91 -8.21 3.12 -0.74
N VAL A 92 -7.07 2.42 -0.66
CA VAL A 92 -5.90 2.93 0.06
C VAL A 92 -5.24 4.08 -0.71
N GLY A 93 -5.27 4.06 -2.05
CA GLY A 93 -4.81 5.17 -2.89
C GLY A 93 -5.64 6.44 -2.68
N ILE A 94 -6.97 6.34 -2.68
CA ILE A 94 -7.87 7.46 -2.36
C ILE A 94 -7.57 7.98 -0.95
N ARG A 95 -7.37 7.10 0.03
CA ARG A 95 -6.98 7.49 1.39
C ARG A 95 -5.66 8.28 1.39
N HIS A 96 -4.67 7.90 0.59
CA HIS A 96 -3.43 8.65 0.44
C HIS A 96 -3.66 10.03 -0.18
N LEU A 97 -4.39 10.09 -1.30
CA LEU A 97 -4.75 11.36 -1.95
C LEU A 97 -5.49 12.30 -0.99
N MET A 98 -6.45 11.79 -0.22
CA MET A 98 -7.18 12.57 0.78
C MET A 98 -6.26 13.14 1.86
N MET A 99 -5.25 12.38 2.31
CA MET A 99 -4.26 12.88 3.26
C MET A 99 -3.38 13.98 2.63
N ASP A 100 -2.98 13.81 1.38
CA ASP A 100 -2.17 14.80 0.67
C ASP A 100 -2.95 16.12 0.49
N PHE A 101 -4.22 16.03 0.05
CA PHE A 101 -5.12 17.20 -0.01
C PHE A 101 -5.31 17.85 1.36
N ALA A 102 -5.54 17.06 2.41
CA ALA A 102 -5.73 17.59 3.76
C ALA A 102 -4.47 18.31 4.27
N THR A 103 -3.27 17.79 3.98
CA THR A 103 -2.01 18.46 4.34
C THR A 103 -1.80 19.75 3.56
N TRP A 104 -2.20 19.80 2.29
CA TRP A 104 -2.15 21.01 1.48
C TRP A 104 -3.12 22.09 1.98
N THR A 105 -4.31 21.69 2.47
CA THR A 105 -5.30 22.60 3.05
C THR A 105 -5.04 22.98 4.51
N LYS A 106 -3.94 22.52 5.14
CA LYS A 106 -3.64 22.93 6.52
C LYS A 106 -3.37 24.43 6.52
N PRO A 107 -4.16 25.22 7.26
CA PRO A 107 -3.89 26.64 7.35
C PRO A 107 -2.58 26.85 8.09
N SER A 108 -1.61 27.48 7.44
CA SER A 108 -0.55 28.20 8.13
C SER A 108 -1.22 29.30 8.95
N LYS A 109 -1.60 29.00 10.20
CA LYS A 109 -2.21 29.96 11.15
C LYS A 109 -3.24 30.95 10.54
N GLN A 110 -4.22 30.53 9.75
CA GLN A 110 -5.42 31.35 9.51
C GLN A 110 -6.56 30.44 9.03
N GLY A 111 -7.57 30.29 9.88
CA GLY A 111 -8.59 29.24 9.78
C GLY A 111 -9.31 29.18 8.43
N ASN A 112 -9.28 27.99 7.83
CA ASN A 112 -10.31 27.51 6.93
C ASN A 112 -10.74 26.15 7.44
N VAL A 113 -12.01 26.03 7.83
CA VAL A 113 -12.60 24.77 8.29
C VAL A 113 -12.58 23.76 7.13
N PRO A 114 -12.04 22.53 7.31
CA PRO A 114 -12.06 21.55 6.23
C PRO A 114 -13.52 21.19 5.88
N PRO A 115 -13.82 20.92 4.60
CA PRO A 115 -15.19 20.66 4.16
C PRO A 115 -15.80 19.53 5.00
N LYS A 116 -17.02 19.71 5.49
CA LYS A 116 -17.68 18.80 6.44
C LYS A 116 -17.69 17.33 5.97
N PHE A 117 -17.69 17.09 4.66
CA PHE A 117 -17.54 15.77 4.03
C PHE A 117 -16.17 15.11 4.30
N LEU A 118 -15.09 15.90 4.25
CA LEU A 118 -13.73 15.46 4.57
C LEU A 118 -13.61 15.13 6.06
N LEU A 119 -14.23 15.92 6.93
CA LEU A 119 -14.33 15.67 8.38
C LEU A 119 -15.15 14.41 8.72
N LEU A 120 -16.23 14.14 7.97
CA LEU A 120 -17.12 12.98 8.18
C LEU A 120 -16.51 11.67 7.67
N LEU A 121 -15.79 11.71 6.54
CA LEU A 121 -15.01 10.56 6.04
C LEU A 121 -13.77 10.31 6.89
N LEU A 122 -13.09 11.38 7.33
CA LEU A 122 -11.99 11.26 8.28
C LEU A 122 -12.46 10.73 9.61
N SER A 123 -13.59 11.16 10.19
CA SER A 123 -14.02 10.65 11.50
C SER A 123 -14.32 9.14 11.47
N CYS A 124 -14.88 8.62 10.37
CA CYS A 124 -15.13 7.19 10.19
C CYS A 124 -13.83 6.37 10.03
N PHE A 125 -12.80 6.94 9.41
CA PHE A 125 -11.48 6.29 9.24
C PHE A 125 -10.48 6.56 10.38
N HIS A 126 -10.63 7.67 11.11
CA HIS A 126 -9.80 8.10 12.23
C HIS A 126 -10.04 7.23 13.46
N PHE A 127 -11.26 6.73 13.65
CA PHE A 127 -11.60 5.73 14.67
C PHE A 127 -10.73 4.46 14.56
N SER A 128 -10.31 4.08 13.35
CA SER A 128 -9.43 2.92 13.13
C SER A 128 -7.95 3.21 13.50
N GLN A 129 -7.51 4.47 13.44
CA GLN A 129 -6.11 4.85 13.71
C GLN A 129 -5.86 5.22 15.17
N GLU A 130 -6.82 5.84 15.85
CA GLU A 130 -6.69 6.23 17.27
C GLU A 130 -6.48 5.01 18.17
N SER A 131 -7.15 3.90 17.85
CA SER A 131 -6.96 2.60 18.53
C SER A 131 -5.52 2.08 18.42
N SER A 132 -4.84 2.29 17.28
CA SER A 132 -3.44 1.87 17.08
C SER A 132 -2.42 2.84 17.68
N TYR A 133 -2.65 4.16 17.57
CA TYR A 133 -1.77 5.18 18.16
C TYR A 133 -1.76 5.16 19.69
N GLY A 134 -2.92 4.96 20.32
CA GLY A 134 -3.04 4.82 21.77
C GLY A 134 -2.26 3.62 22.33
N LYS A 135 -2.21 2.50 21.59
CA LYS A 135 -1.52 1.28 22.01
C LYS A 135 0.00 1.37 21.88
N GLN A 136 0.52 2.05 20.86
CA GLN A 136 1.97 2.20 20.67
C GLN A 136 2.61 3.23 21.61
N ARG A 137 1.87 4.27 22.01
CA ARG A 137 2.34 5.26 23.00
C ARG A 137 2.55 4.64 24.38
N LEU A 138 1.76 3.64 24.75
CA LEU A 138 1.91 2.89 26.01
C LEU A 138 3.11 1.92 25.96
N SER A 139 3.39 1.29 24.81
CA SER A 139 4.54 0.39 24.64
C SER A 139 5.88 1.14 24.66
N THR A 140 5.95 2.32 24.02
CA THR A 140 7.17 3.13 23.94
C THR A 140 7.45 3.97 25.19
N GLY A 141 6.44 4.20 26.05
CA GLY A 141 6.61 4.87 27.35
C GLY A 141 7.33 4.01 28.40
N THR A 142 7.19 2.68 28.34
CA THR A 142 7.82 1.76 29.30
C THR A 142 9.29 1.49 28.97
N GLN A 143 9.67 1.54 27.69
CA GLN A 143 11.06 1.25 27.27
C GLN A 143 12.02 2.43 27.46
N ARG A 144 11.51 3.61 27.87
CA ARG A 144 12.33 4.80 28.19
C ARG A 144 12.67 4.91 29.68
N ARG A 145 12.31 3.91 30.49
CA ARG A 145 12.42 3.93 31.96
C ARG A 145 13.34 2.85 32.55
N THR A 146 14.16 2.20 31.74
CA THR A 146 15.22 1.26 32.16
C THR A 146 16.53 1.61 31.49
#